data_AF-A0A377XBY6-F1
#
_entry.id   AF-A0A377XBY6-F1
#
_cell.length_a   1.000
_cell.length_b   1.000
_cell.length_c   1.000
_cell.angle_alpha   90.00
_cell.angle_beta   90.00
_cell.angle_gamma   90.00
#
_symmetry.space_group_name_H-M   'P 1'
#
loop_
_entity.id
_entity.type
_entity.pdbx_description
1 polymer ?
#
loop_
_entity_poly.entity_id
_entity_poly.type
_entity_poly.pdbx_seq_one_letter_code
_entity_poly.pdbx_strand_id
1 'polypeptide(L)'
;MHHPVDVQALGCDFYVFSAHKLYGPTGIGVLYARSELLQTMAPWEGGGSMIATVSLTEGTTWNQAPWRFEAGTPNTGGIIGLGAALDLRQPAGTDADCRV
;
A
#
# COMPACT_ATOMS: atom_id res chain seq x y z
N MET A 1 6.71 19.25 -10.89
CA MET A 1 7.31 17.90 -10.77
C MET A 1 6.90 17.34 -9.41
N HIS A 2 6.26 16.17 -9.39
CA HIS A 2 5.35 15.67 -8.34
C HIS A 2 4.01 16.43 -8.32
N HIS A 3 3.08 15.96 -9.17
CA HIS A 3 1.70 16.46 -9.26
C HIS A 3 0.76 15.40 -8.68
N PRO A 4 -0.43 15.79 -8.19
CA PRO A 4 -1.47 14.83 -7.85
C PRO A 4 -1.77 13.91 -9.04
N VAL A 5 -1.98 12.62 -8.78
CA VAL A 5 -2.25 11.61 -9.81
C VAL A 5 -3.57 10.93 -9.49
N ASP A 6 -4.58 11.12 -10.33
CA ASP A 6 -5.84 10.40 -10.19
C ASP A 6 -5.75 9.04 -10.92
N VAL A 7 -5.57 7.96 -10.16
CA VAL A 7 -5.49 6.59 -10.68
C VAL A 7 -6.80 6.10 -11.29
N GLN A 8 -7.95 6.67 -10.89
CA GLN A 8 -9.25 6.35 -11.48
C GLN A 8 -9.37 6.99 -12.87
N ALA A 9 -8.95 8.26 -13.00
CA ALA A 9 -8.91 8.96 -14.29
C ALA A 9 -7.90 8.33 -15.26
N LEU A 10 -6.76 7.84 -14.75
CA LEU A 10 -5.81 7.06 -15.55
C LEU A 10 -6.38 5.72 -16.01
N GLY A 11 -7.33 5.14 -15.29
CA GLY A 11 -7.90 3.84 -15.59
C GLY A 11 -6.88 2.70 -15.53
N CYS A 12 -5.76 2.87 -14.82
CA CYS A 12 -4.72 1.86 -14.72
C CYS A 12 -5.12 0.73 -13.76
N ASP A 13 -4.63 -0.48 -14.05
CA ASP A 13 -4.86 -1.65 -13.21
C ASP A 13 -3.94 -1.70 -12.00
N PHE A 14 -2.72 -1.21 -12.18
CA PHE A 14 -1.66 -1.13 -11.18
C PHE A 14 -0.94 0.22 -11.30
N TYR A 15 -0.53 0.78 -10.16
CA TYR A 15 0.28 1.98 -10.11
C TYR A 15 1.28 1.89 -8.95
N VAL A 16 2.54 2.27 -9.19
CA VAL A 16 3.61 2.13 -8.19
C VAL A 16 4.45 3.39 -8.08
N PHE A 17 4.90 3.70 -6.87
CA PHE A 17 5.93 4.71 -6.66
C PHE A 17 6.76 4.44 -5.41
N SER A 18 7.91 5.12 -5.33
CA SER A 18 8.82 5.07 -4.19
C SER A 18 8.81 6.38 -3.42
N ALA A 19 8.67 6.32 -2.11
CA ALA A 19 8.52 7.50 -1.25
C ALA A 19 9.73 8.45 -1.26
N HIS A 20 10.94 7.92 -1.37
CA HIS A 20 12.17 8.74 -1.41
C HIS A 20 12.26 9.64 -2.66
N LYS A 21 11.43 9.40 -3.67
CA LYS A 21 11.27 10.30 -4.83
C LYS A 21 10.18 11.35 -4.60
N LEU A 22 9.48 11.31 -3.46
CA LEU A 22 8.41 12.24 -3.06
C LEU A 22 8.77 13.04 -1.80
N TYR A 23 10.05 13.16 -1.46
CA TYR A 23 10.55 13.72 -0.19
C TYR A 23 10.24 12.87 1.05
N GLY A 24 9.78 11.64 0.89
CA GLY A 24 9.58 10.69 1.98
C GLY A 24 10.84 9.87 2.32
N PRO A 25 10.74 8.96 3.29
CA PRO A 25 11.84 8.09 3.70
C PRO A 25 12.29 7.09 2.62
N THR A 26 13.48 6.52 2.78
CA THR A 26 13.93 5.35 2.01
C THR A 26 13.28 4.06 2.54
N GLY A 27 13.30 3.00 1.72
CA GLY A 27 12.77 1.69 2.14
C GLY A 27 11.24 1.63 2.31
N ILE A 28 10.50 2.57 1.71
CA ILE A 28 9.04 2.55 1.67
C ILE A 28 8.53 3.01 0.28
N GLY A 29 7.43 2.41 -0.15
CA GLY A 29 6.77 2.66 -1.42
C GLY A 29 5.32 2.22 -1.35
N VAL A 30 4.58 2.44 -2.42
CA VAL A 30 3.15 2.11 -2.51
C VAL A 30 2.89 1.37 -3.81
N LEU A 31 2.04 0.35 -3.71
CA LEU A 31 1.39 -0.32 -4.83
C LEU A 31 -0.10 -0.05 -4.71
N TYR A 32 -0.65 0.67 -5.68
CA TYR A 32 -2.07 0.69 -5.97
C TYR A 32 -2.39 -0.44 -6.94
N ALA A 33 -3.53 -1.09 -6.73
CA ALA A 33 -4.12 -2.01 -7.66
C ALA A 33 -5.64 -1.96 -7.52
N ARG A 34 -6.36 -2.22 -8.61
CA ARG A 34 -7.83 -2.31 -8.57
C ARG A 34 -8.29 -3.36 -7.56
N SER A 35 -9.37 -3.07 -6.83
CA SER A 35 -9.84 -3.93 -5.73
C SER A 35 -10.18 -5.34 -6.20
N GLU A 36 -10.82 -5.46 -7.36
CA GLU A 36 -11.17 -6.73 -8.00
C GLU A 36 -9.94 -7.58 -8.37
N LEU A 37 -8.80 -6.95 -8.66
CA LEU A 37 -7.54 -7.64 -8.91
C LEU A 37 -6.89 -8.06 -7.60
N LEU A 38 -6.80 -7.16 -6.62
CA LEU A 38 -6.22 -7.46 -5.31
C LEU A 38 -6.90 -8.62 -4.59
N GLN A 39 -8.22 -8.76 -4.74
CA GLN A 39 -9.00 -9.82 -4.10
C GLN A 39 -8.70 -11.21 -4.68
N THR A 40 -8.37 -11.28 -5.98
CA THR A 40 -8.12 -12.55 -6.69
C THR A 40 -6.65 -12.95 -6.72
N MET A 41 -5.74 -12.01 -6.43
CA MET A 41 -4.30 -12.26 -6.40
C MET A 41 -3.89 -13.16 -5.21
N ALA A 42 -2.98 -14.08 -5.52
CA ALA A 42 -2.26 -14.89 -4.53
C ALA A 42 -1.28 -14.02 -3.72
N PRO A 43 -1.01 -14.34 -2.44
CA PRO A 43 -0.04 -13.59 -1.65
C PRO A 43 1.37 -13.63 -2.27
N TRP A 44 2.18 -12.61 -1.98
CA TRP A 44 3.57 -12.54 -2.44
C TRP A 44 4.55 -13.15 -1.43
N GLU A 45 4.72 -12.49 -0.28
CA GLU A 45 5.52 -12.99 0.84
C GLU A 45 4.63 -13.69 1.86
N GLY A 46 5.16 -14.69 2.56
CA GLY A 46 4.45 -15.44 3.60
C GLY A 46 5.01 -15.14 4.99
N GLY A 47 4.13 -15.03 6.00
CA GLY A 47 4.55 -14.78 7.37
C GLY A 47 3.40 -14.33 8.27
N GLY A 48 3.71 -13.76 9.44
CA GLY A 48 2.69 -13.13 10.28
C GLY A 48 1.98 -11.95 9.59
N SER A 49 0.88 -11.46 10.17
CA SER A 49 0.03 -10.37 9.65
C SER A 49 -0.83 -10.71 8.41
N MET A 50 -0.24 -11.38 7.41
CA MET A 50 -0.90 -11.69 6.14
C MET A 50 -1.78 -12.95 6.14
N ILE A 51 -1.71 -13.74 7.21
CA ILE A 51 -2.42 -15.01 7.39
C ILE A 51 -3.67 -14.80 8.25
N ALA A 52 -4.77 -15.47 7.89
CA ALA A 52 -5.97 -15.58 8.73
C ALA A 52 -5.91 -16.81 9.66
N THR A 53 -5.52 -17.98 9.16
CA THR A 53 -5.29 -19.19 9.97
C THR A 53 -4.06 -19.96 9.52
N VAL A 54 -3.34 -20.56 10.47
CA VAL A 54 -2.21 -21.48 10.22
C VAL A 54 -2.53 -22.83 10.84
N SER A 55 -2.44 -23.90 10.05
CA SER A 55 -2.45 -25.27 10.53
C SER A 55 -1.40 -26.10 9.79
N LEU A 56 -0.63 -26.89 10.55
CA LEU A 56 0.37 -27.80 9.97
C LEU A 56 -0.27 -29.02 9.31
N THR A 57 -1.54 -29.32 9.62
CA THR A 57 -2.27 -30.47 9.08
C THR A 57 -3.33 -30.08 8.06
N GLU A 58 -3.96 -28.91 8.22
CA GLU A 58 -5.10 -28.46 7.38
C GLU A 58 -4.70 -27.34 6.40
N GLY A 59 -3.50 -26.79 6.53
CA GLY A 59 -2.98 -25.72 5.68
C GLY A 59 -3.22 -24.31 6.23
N THR A 60 -3.05 -23.32 5.37
CA THR A 60 -3.03 -21.90 5.73
C THR A 60 -4.08 -21.15 4.91
N THR A 61 -4.84 -20.26 5.56
CA THR A 61 -5.76 -19.34 4.88
C THR A 61 -5.27 -17.90 4.99
N TRP A 62 -5.56 -17.07 4.00
CA TRP A 62 -4.97 -15.73 3.89
C TRP A 62 -5.91 -14.65 4.39
N ASN A 63 -5.33 -13.57 4.90
CA ASN A 63 -6.08 -12.37 5.24
C ASN A 63 -6.67 -11.70 3.96
N GLN A 64 -7.54 -10.73 4.16
CA GLN A 64 -8.04 -9.89 3.06
C GLN A 64 -6.97 -8.89 2.61
N ALA A 65 -7.07 -8.41 1.37
CA ALA A 65 -6.21 -7.35 0.88
C ALA A 65 -6.55 -6.02 1.57
N PRO A 66 -5.58 -5.09 1.74
CA PRO A 66 -4.14 -5.20 1.44
C PRO A 66 -3.30 -6.13 2.33
N TRP A 67 -3.72 -6.47 3.56
CA TRP A 67 -2.90 -7.20 4.55
C TRP A 67 -2.34 -8.54 4.03
N ARG A 68 -3.03 -9.20 3.11
CA ARG A 68 -2.52 -10.38 2.37
C ARG A 68 -1.13 -10.17 1.74
N PHE A 69 -0.76 -8.93 1.42
CA PHE A 69 0.48 -8.59 0.71
C PHE A 69 1.53 -7.94 1.62
N GLU A 70 1.27 -7.80 2.92
CA GLU A 70 2.13 -7.10 3.88
C GLU A 70 2.57 -8.06 4.99
N ALA A 71 3.47 -8.98 4.64
CA ALA A 71 3.94 -10.02 5.54
C ALA A 71 4.93 -9.48 6.59
N GLY A 72 4.73 -9.90 7.85
CA GLY A 72 5.63 -9.56 8.95
C GLY A 72 5.48 -8.14 9.46
N THR A 73 6.51 -7.66 10.17
CA THR A 73 6.52 -6.32 10.74
C THR A 73 6.77 -5.28 9.64
N PRO A 74 5.89 -4.30 9.43
CA PRO A 74 6.08 -3.29 8.40
C PRO A 74 7.18 -2.30 8.78
N ASN A 75 7.66 -1.53 7.80
CA ASN A 75 8.49 -0.36 8.03
C ASN A 75 7.64 0.79 8.61
N THR A 76 7.21 0.67 9.87
CA THR A 76 6.29 1.61 10.54
C THR A 76 6.81 3.05 10.52
N GLY A 77 8.11 3.25 10.77
CA GLY A 77 8.73 4.59 10.69
C GLY A 77 8.69 5.17 9.28
N GLY A 78 8.92 4.34 8.26
CA GLY A 78 8.78 4.70 6.85
C GLY A 78 7.35 5.09 6.47
N ILE A 79 6.36 4.33 6.93
CA ILE A 79 4.93 4.60 6.68
C ILE A 79 4.52 5.95 7.27
N ILE A 80 4.85 6.20 8.55
CA ILE A 80 4.53 7.47 9.22
C ILE A 80 5.25 8.64 8.51
N GLY A 81 6.52 8.47 8.15
CA GLY A 81 7.28 9.51 7.44
C GLY A 81 6.76 9.77 6.03
N LEU A 82 6.26 8.75 5.33
CA LEU A 82 5.58 8.94 4.04
C LEU A 82 4.27 9.72 4.22
N GLY A 83 3.46 9.40 5.24
CA GLY A 83 2.24 10.16 5.55
C GLY A 83 2.54 11.65 5.74
N ALA A 84 3.54 11.98 6.56
CA ALA A 84 3.97 13.37 6.77
C ALA A 84 4.47 14.05 5.47
N ALA A 85 5.17 13.32 4.60
CA ALA A 85 5.64 13.85 3.31
C ALA A 85 4.49 14.13 2.32
N LEU A 86 3.42 13.34 2.38
CA LEU A 86 2.20 13.57 1.60
C LEU A 86 1.42 14.78 2.14
N ASP A 87 1.24 14.88 3.46
CA ASP A 87 0.53 15.98 4.12
C ASP A 87 1.20 17.34 3.85
N LEU A 88 2.53 17.40 3.89
CA LEU A 88 3.29 18.63 3.58
C LEU A 88 3.01 19.17 2.18
N ARG A 89 2.52 18.34 1.25
CA ARG A 89 2.19 18.75 -0.12
C ARG A 89 0.70 19.04 -0.33
N GLN A 90 -0.17 18.72 0.62
CA GLN A 90 -1.59 19.07 0.50
C GLN A 90 -1.77 20.58 0.79
N PRO A 91 -2.49 21.33 -0.06
CA PRO A 91 -2.91 22.68 0.28
C PRO A 91 -3.71 22.66 1.58
N ALA A 92 -3.49 23.63 2.48
CA ALA A 92 -4.30 23.76 3.68
C ALA A 92 -5.79 23.89 3.31
N GLY A 93 -6.61 22.90 3.68
CA GLY A 93 -8.06 22.91 3.47
C GLY A 93 -8.60 22.01 2.34
N THR A 94 -7.77 21.19 1.69
CA THR A 94 -8.29 20.08 0.87
C THR A 94 -8.57 18.89 1.78
N ASP A 95 -9.84 18.51 1.92
CA ASP A 95 -10.24 17.23 2.51
C ASP A 95 -9.44 16.09 1.87
N ALA A 96 -9.17 15.05 2.66
CA ALA A 96 -8.23 13.94 2.43
C ALA A 96 -8.54 13.02 1.23
N ASP A 97 -9.21 13.52 0.20
CA ASP A 97 -9.49 12.84 -1.06
C ASP A 97 -8.37 13.07 -2.10
N CYS A 98 -7.12 13.20 -1.64
CA CYS A 98 -5.98 13.03 -2.54
C CYS A 98 -5.87 11.55 -2.91
N ARG A 99 -6.62 11.20 -3.94
CA ARG A 99 -6.58 9.93 -4.67
C ARG A 99 -5.14 9.64 -5.06
N VAL A 100 -4.56 8.68 -4.39
CA VAL A 100 -3.45 7.83 -4.84
C VAL A 100 -4.03 6.44 -4.96
#